data_AF-A0A7Y2BHQ8-F1
#
_entry.id   AF-A0A7Y2BHQ8-F1
#
_cell.length_a   1.000
_cell.length_b   1.000
_cell.length_c   1.000
_cell.angle_alpha   90.00
_cell.angle_beta   90.00
_cell.angle_gamma   90.00
#
_symmetry.space_group_name_H-M   'P 1'
#
loop_
_entity.id
_entity.type
_entity.pdbx_description
1 polymer ?
#
loop_
_entity_poly.entity_id
_entity_poly.type
_entity_poly.pdbx_seq_one_letter_code
_entity_poly.pdbx_strand_id
1 'polypeptide(L)'
;MEPSELTPAEFDGIRTNRYRPRLPWARIGIVVMLAALIAAAYFWRQKVRADELRSRIQALHAERVRPVLDELDATRAELEEKALGAKSGAANRLVEAQVRLSALHDEEVAYLKVRAPELASESTLRTAIETEEEDAIGSCLGLELTPLSALSEVPEVLTSKWLARIHDTNDMQRLSVREEQLARAIDRELPALQQRLPVDHFLLVLVQGKSRLQDPVDIFLWDLGQDKLVLRSRTENRGRLITVRSQIGPKVDPAKAAGDPIVAADCSIAAHIKAQLGEPTMDLATRD
;
A
#
# COMPACT_ATOMS: atom_id res chain seq x y z
N MET A 1 102.91 -9.19 -27.13
CA MET A 1 102.61 -10.63 -27.16
C MET A 1 102.87 -11.15 -25.76
N GLU A 2 101.83 -11.34 -24.97
CA GLU A 2 101.45 -12.60 -24.32
C GLU A 2 100.12 -12.35 -23.59
N PRO A 3 99.12 -13.24 -23.74
CA PRO A 3 97.81 -13.05 -23.16
C PRO A 3 97.86 -13.29 -21.65
N SER A 4 97.27 -12.37 -20.87
CA SER A 4 97.08 -12.54 -19.44
C SER A 4 96.20 -13.76 -19.17
N GLU A 5 96.79 -14.83 -18.66
CA GLU A 5 96.07 -15.96 -18.09
C GLU A 5 95.22 -15.46 -16.91
N LEU A 6 93.91 -15.42 -17.12
CA LEU A 6 92.94 -15.23 -16.04
C LEU A 6 92.94 -16.51 -15.21
N THR A 7 93.67 -16.48 -14.09
CA THR A 7 93.51 -17.46 -13.02
C THR A 7 92.09 -17.31 -12.44
N PRO A 8 91.33 -18.42 -12.30
CA PRO A 8 90.00 -18.34 -11.73
C PRO A 8 90.11 -17.92 -10.27
N ALA A 9 89.33 -16.91 -9.88
CA ALA A 9 89.23 -16.51 -8.48
C ALA A 9 88.68 -17.69 -7.67
N GLU A 10 89.52 -18.25 -6.79
CA GLU A 10 89.05 -19.17 -5.75
C GLU A 10 88.09 -18.41 -4.85
N PHE A 11 86.82 -18.77 -4.94
CA PHE A 11 85.78 -18.28 -4.06
C PHE A 11 86.02 -18.86 -2.66
N ASP A 12 86.72 -18.11 -1.80
CA ASP A 12 86.87 -18.42 -0.37
C ASP A 12 85.59 -18.07 0.41
N GLY A 13 84.46 -18.47 -0.15
CA GLY A 13 83.17 -18.38 0.50
C GLY A 13 82.97 -19.65 1.29
N ILE A 14 83.01 -19.52 2.61
CA ILE A 14 82.52 -20.51 3.57
C ILE A 14 81.25 -21.12 2.98
N ARG A 15 81.29 -22.43 2.64
CA ARG A 15 80.12 -23.20 2.24
C ARG A 15 79.15 -23.25 3.43
N THR A 16 78.38 -22.19 3.65
CA THR A 16 77.19 -22.26 4.47
C THR A 16 76.11 -22.94 3.65
N ASN A 17 76.21 -24.27 3.50
CA ASN A 17 75.05 -25.13 3.32
C ASN A 17 74.22 -25.08 4.60
N ARG A 18 73.62 -23.93 4.91
CA ARG A 18 72.66 -23.79 6.00
C ARG A 18 71.28 -24.01 5.40
N TYR A 19 70.90 -25.29 5.45
CA TYR A 19 69.54 -25.80 5.31
C TYR A 19 68.48 -24.79 5.78
N ARG A 20 67.45 -24.61 4.94
CA ARG A 20 66.18 -23.88 5.14
C ARG A 20 66.11 -23.13 6.48
N PRO A 21 66.05 -21.77 6.51
CA PRO A 21 65.78 -21.07 7.76
C PRO A 21 64.51 -21.68 8.36
N ARG A 22 64.62 -22.21 9.59
CA ARG A 22 63.44 -22.63 10.36
C ARG A 22 62.60 -21.36 10.51
N LEU A 23 61.56 -21.24 9.68
CA LEU A 23 60.58 -20.16 9.80
C LEU A 23 60.18 -20.07 11.27
N PRO A 24 60.25 -18.88 11.90
CA PRO A 24 59.96 -18.72 13.32
C PRO A 24 58.45 -18.83 13.54
N TRP A 25 57.90 -20.03 13.39
CA TRP A 25 56.47 -20.33 13.44
C TRP A 25 55.78 -19.80 14.69
N ALA A 26 56.49 -19.78 15.84
CA ALA A 26 55.99 -19.18 17.07
C ALA A 26 55.72 -17.66 16.93
N ARG A 27 56.61 -16.93 16.27
CA ARG A 27 56.45 -15.47 16.02
C ARG A 27 55.35 -15.22 14.99
N ILE A 28 55.29 -16.03 13.94
CA ILE A 28 54.22 -15.97 12.92
C ILE A 28 52.86 -16.24 13.57
N GLY A 29 52.77 -17.25 14.43
CA GLY A 29 51.55 -17.58 15.17
C GLY A 29 51.07 -16.43 16.06
N ILE A 30 51.97 -15.74 16.76
CA ILE A 30 51.62 -14.57 17.57
C ILE A 30 51.08 -13.43 16.69
N VAL A 31 51.71 -13.14 15.56
CA VAL A 31 51.26 -12.08 14.64
C VAL A 31 49.89 -12.41 14.04
N VAL A 32 49.68 -13.66 13.61
CA VAL A 32 48.39 -14.13 13.08
C VAL A 32 47.30 -14.06 14.16
N MET A 33 47.59 -14.47 15.39
CA MET A 33 46.65 -14.38 16.51
C MET A 33 46.29 -12.92 16.82
N LEU A 34 47.28 -12.01 16.84
CA LEU A 34 47.03 -10.59 17.06
C LEU A 34 46.16 -10.00 15.94
N ALA A 35 46.46 -10.32 14.68
CA ALA A 35 45.67 -9.90 13.53
C ALA A 35 44.24 -10.45 13.60
N ALA A 36 44.06 -11.72 14.01
CA ALA A 36 42.75 -12.33 14.20
C ALA A 36 41.94 -11.65 15.31
N LEU A 37 42.57 -11.28 16.44
CA LEU A 37 41.92 -10.53 17.51
C LEU A 37 41.47 -9.13 17.07
N ILE A 38 42.32 -8.42 16.31
CA ILE A 38 41.99 -7.09 15.77
C ILE A 38 40.82 -7.21 14.78
N ALA A 39 40.86 -8.20 13.89
CA ALA A 39 39.77 -8.46 12.95
C ALA A 39 38.47 -8.80 13.69
N ALA A 40 38.52 -9.69 14.69
CA ALA A 40 37.36 -10.06 15.50
C ALA A 40 36.76 -8.84 16.23
N ALA A 41 37.59 -8.00 16.84
CA ALA A 41 37.13 -6.77 17.50
C ALA A 41 36.49 -5.79 16.50
N TYR A 42 37.05 -5.67 15.31
CA TYR A 42 36.48 -4.84 14.23
C TYR A 42 35.11 -5.36 13.78
N PHE A 43 34.99 -6.66 13.49
CA PHE A 43 33.71 -7.29 13.11
C PHE A 43 32.67 -7.19 14.23
N TRP A 44 33.08 -7.35 15.49
CA TRP A 44 32.20 -7.16 16.64
C TRP A 44 31.66 -5.73 16.70
N ARG A 45 32.54 -4.74 16.57
CA ARG A 45 32.14 -3.32 16.59
C ARG A 45 31.21 -2.96 15.43
N GLN A 46 31.47 -3.51 14.25
CA GLN A 46 30.55 -3.35 13.11
C GLN A 46 29.19 -3.98 13.38
N LYS A 47 29.16 -5.19 13.96
CA LYS A 47 27.91 -5.87 14.32
C LYS A 47 27.08 -5.05 15.32
N VAL A 48 27.69 -4.55 16.40
CA VAL A 48 26.99 -3.72 17.40
C VAL A 48 26.39 -2.47 16.77
N ARG A 49 27.14 -1.79 15.87
CA ARG A 49 26.62 -0.61 15.16
C ARG A 49 25.48 -0.95 14.20
N ALA A 50 25.58 -2.09 13.52
CA ALA A 50 24.51 -2.57 12.64
C ALA A 50 23.26 -2.90 13.44
N ASP A 51 23.40 -3.59 14.57
CA ASP A 51 22.29 -3.93 15.46
C ASP A 51 21.61 -2.66 16.01
N GLU A 52 22.38 -1.65 16.42
CA GLU A 52 21.87 -0.35 16.84
C GLU A 52 21.06 0.33 15.73
N LEU A 53 21.60 0.36 14.49
CA LEU A 53 20.91 0.98 13.37
C LEU A 53 19.62 0.23 12.99
N ARG A 54 19.62 -1.11 13.02
CA ARG A 54 18.40 -1.91 12.83
C ARG A 54 17.35 -1.60 13.89
N SER A 55 17.77 -1.50 15.16
CA SER A 55 16.85 -1.18 16.27
C SER A 55 16.21 0.19 16.10
N ARG A 56 16.97 1.18 15.60
CA ARG A 56 16.44 2.52 15.33
C ARG A 56 15.44 2.52 14.19
N ILE A 57 15.72 1.81 13.10
CA ILE A 57 14.78 1.67 11.97
C ILE A 57 13.48 1.00 12.44
N GLN A 58 13.58 -0.05 13.27
CA GLN A 58 12.42 -0.72 13.85
C GLN A 58 11.62 0.20 14.76
N ALA A 59 12.29 0.97 15.62
CA ALA A 59 11.64 1.93 16.50
C ALA A 59 10.89 2.99 15.68
N LEU A 60 11.53 3.55 14.65
CA LEU A 60 10.92 4.55 13.77
C LEU A 60 9.68 3.98 13.05
N HIS A 61 9.77 2.76 12.53
CA HIS A 61 8.64 2.09 11.89
C HIS A 61 7.50 1.83 12.89
N ALA A 62 7.82 1.28 14.06
CA ALA A 62 6.83 0.94 15.09
C ALA A 62 6.14 2.17 15.68
N GLU A 63 6.83 3.31 15.77
CA GLU A 63 6.30 4.56 16.31
C GLU A 63 5.45 5.31 15.28
N ARG A 64 5.91 5.39 14.02
CA ARG A 64 5.30 6.28 13.02
C ARG A 64 4.41 5.56 12.02
N VAL A 65 4.85 4.39 11.56
CA VAL A 65 4.20 3.69 10.44
C VAL A 65 3.16 2.70 10.94
N ARG A 66 3.53 1.86 11.91
CA ARG A 66 2.68 0.78 12.40
C ARG A 66 1.28 1.26 12.86
N PRO A 67 1.12 2.37 13.62
CA PRO A 67 -0.20 2.80 14.06
C PRO A 67 -1.15 3.10 12.90
N VAL A 68 -0.64 3.77 11.84
CA VAL A 68 -1.44 4.11 10.66
C VAL A 68 -1.81 2.86 9.86
N LEU A 69 -0.88 1.91 9.73
CA LEU A 69 -1.17 0.65 9.04
C LEU A 69 -2.16 -0.22 9.82
N ASP A 70 -2.02 -0.30 11.14
CA ASP A 70 -2.94 -1.03 12.00
C ASP A 70 -4.36 -0.43 11.92
N GLU A 71 -4.47 0.90 11.87
CA GLU A 71 -5.74 1.60 11.69
C GLU A 71 -6.35 1.34 10.30
N LEU A 72 -5.55 1.44 9.22
CA LEU A 72 -5.99 1.11 7.87
C LEU A 72 -6.49 -0.34 7.74
N ASP A 73 -5.73 -1.29 8.28
CA ASP A 73 -6.09 -2.71 8.26
C ASP A 73 -7.36 -2.99 9.08
N ALA A 74 -7.53 -2.30 10.23
CA ALA A 74 -8.74 -2.40 11.04
C ALA A 74 -9.96 -1.83 10.32
N THR A 75 -9.87 -0.62 9.75
CA THR A 75 -10.93 -0.01 8.95
C THR A 75 -11.29 -0.91 7.76
N ARG A 76 -10.30 -1.41 7.01
CA ARG A 76 -10.56 -2.33 5.90
C ARG A 76 -11.30 -3.58 6.37
N ALA A 77 -10.86 -4.22 7.44
CA ALA A 77 -11.48 -5.42 7.98
C ALA A 77 -12.95 -5.17 8.38
N GLU A 78 -13.24 -4.02 8.99
CA GLU A 78 -14.61 -3.63 9.32
C GLU A 78 -15.48 -3.46 8.06
N LEU A 79 -14.97 -2.78 7.03
CA LEU A 79 -15.71 -2.58 5.77
C LEU A 79 -15.94 -3.90 5.02
N GLU A 80 -14.94 -4.80 5.01
CA GLU A 80 -15.07 -6.16 4.47
C GLU A 80 -16.13 -6.95 5.23
N GLU A 81 -16.18 -6.86 6.56
CA GLU A 81 -17.20 -7.51 7.38
C GLU A 81 -18.61 -6.99 7.05
N LYS A 82 -18.79 -5.67 6.95
CA LYS A 82 -20.07 -5.07 6.54
C LYS A 82 -20.49 -5.54 5.14
N ALA A 83 -19.54 -5.63 4.21
CA ALA A 83 -19.79 -6.15 2.85
C ALA A 83 -20.23 -7.62 2.86
N LEU A 84 -19.55 -8.49 3.63
CA LEU A 84 -19.93 -9.91 3.77
C LEU A 84 -21.28 -10.08 4.47
N GLY A 85 -21.60 -9.19 5.43
CA GLY A 85 -22.89 -9.13 6.11
C GLY A 85 -24.05 -8.72 5.20
N ALA A 86 -23.78 -8.04 4.08
CA ALA A 86 -24.79 -7.60 3.11
C ALA A 86 -25.37 -8.75 2.24
N LYS A 87 -24.99 -10.02 2.49
CA LYS A 87 -25.40 -11.22 1.74
C LYS A 87 -26.90 -11.42 1.57
N SER A 88 -27.73 -10.91 2.47
CA SER A 88 -29.17 -11.13 2.47
C SER A 88 -29.95 -9.82 2.57
N GLY A 89 -30.33 -9.31 1.40
CA GLY A 89 -31.60 -8.62 1.22
C GLY A 89 -31.56 -7.09 1.24
N ALA A 90 -31.42 -6.48 0.06
CA ALA A 90 -32.03 -5.16 -0.20
C ALA A 90 -33.49 -5.25 -0.70
N ALA A 91 -34.09 -6.45 -0.70
CA ALA A 91 -35.50 -6.64 -1.05
C ALA A 91 -36.44 -5.79 -0.17
N ASN A 92 -36.04 -5.55 1.09
CA ASN A 92 -36.74 -4.64 1.99
C ASN A 92 -36.04 -3.27 1.98
N ARG A 93 -36.65 -2.30 1.28
CA ARG A 93 -36.20 -0.90 1.25
C ARG A 93 -36.12 -0.37 2.68
N LEU A 94 -34.95 0.14 3.07
CA LEU A 94 -34.74 0.92 4.28
C LEU A 94 -34.14 2.25 3.84
N VAL A 95 -34.84 3.34 4.11
CA VAL A 95 -34.28 4.68 3.96
C VAL A 95 -34.48 5.35 5.30
N GLU A 96 -33.41 5.43 6.08
CA GLU A 96 -33.41 6.26 7.27
C GLU A 96 -32.98 7.65 6.82
N ALA A 97 -33.98 8.44 6.40
CA ALA A 97 -33.86 9.69 5.65
C ALA A 97 -33.24 10.87 6.42
N GLN A 98 -32.31 10.63 7.35
CA GLN A 98 -31.62 11.69 8.09
C GLN A 98 -30.35 12.17 7.38
N VAL A 99 -29.75 11.35 6.50
CA VAL A 99 -28.56 11.76 5.73
C VAL A 99 -29.00 12.36 4.40
N ARG A 100 -28.66 13.64 4.17
CA ARG A 100 -28.80 14.30 2.87
C ARG A 100 -27.53 14.05 2.07
N LEU A 101 -27.65 13.82 0.76
CA LEU A 101 -26.48 13.67 -0.12
C LEU A 101 -25.54 14.88 -0.01
N SER A 102 -26.09 16.09 0.14
CA SER A 102 -25.31 17.30 0.36
C SER A 102 -24.33 17.23 1.54
N ALA A 103 -24.62 16.43 2.59
CA ALA A 103 -23.73 16.25 3.73
C ALA A 103 -22.53 15.37 3.38
N LEU A 104 -22.69 14.43 2.43
CA LEU A 104 -21.64 13.50 2.01
C LEU A 104 -20.55 14.16 1.14
N HIS A 105 -20.77 15.37 0.62
CA HIS A 105 -19.78 16.04 -0.24
C HIS A 105 -18.50 16.45 0.49
N ASP A 106 -18.60 16.73 1.79
CA ASP A 106 -17.48 17.18 2.61
C ASP A 106 -16.87 16.04 3.44
N GLU A 107 -17.33 14.81 3.23
CA GLU A 107 -17.02 13.62 4.04
C GLU A 107 -16.27 12.56 3.23
N GLU A 108 -15.45 11.76 3.91
CA GLU A 108 -14.70 10.68 3.26
C GLU A 108 -15.59 9.45 3.08
N VAL A 109 -15.92 9.13 1.82
CA VAL A 109 -16.79 8.00 1.48
C VAL A 109 -15.98 6.86 0.86
N ALA A 110 -15.83 5.76 1.59
CA ALA A 110 -15.28 4.53 1.03
C ALA A 110 -16.31 3.85 0.11
N TYR A 111 -15.82 3.29 -0.99
CA TYR A 111 -16.65 2.70 -2.02
C TYR A 111 -16.21 1.29 -2.37
N LEU A 112 -17.18 0.39 -2.53
CA LEU A 112 -16.94 -0.95 -3.05
C LEU A 112 -18.05 -1.36 -4.00
N LYS A 113 -17.68 -1.79 -5.21
CA LYS A 113 -18.56 -2.48 -6.15
C LYS A 113 -18.16 -3.93 -6.29
N VAL A 114 -19.10 -4.84 -6.00
CA VAL A 114 -18.88 -6.29 -6.08
C VAL A 114 -20.11 -7.01 -6.61
N ARG A 115 -19.91 -8.23 -7.09
CA ARG A 115 -20.99 -9.14 -7.48
C ARG A 115 -21.38 -10.04 -6.33
N ALA A 116 -22.65 -10.47 -6.27
CA ALA A 116 -23.15 -11.38 -5.24
C ALA A 116 -22.31 -12.68 -5.06
N PRO A 117 -21.82 -13.34 -6.14
CA PRO A 117 -20.94 -14.50 -5.98
C PRO A 117 -19.60 -14.18 -5.32
N GLU A 118 -19.11 -12.94 -5.41
CA GLU A 118 -17.82 -12.53 -4.84
C GLU A 118 -17.91 -12.32 -3.34
N LEU A 119 -19.11 -12.07 -2.80
CA LEU A 119 -19.34 -12.05 -1.36
C LEU A 119 -19.38 -13.46 -0.74
N ALA A 120 -19.28 -14.55 -1.52
CA ALA A 120 -19.42 -15.91 -1.00
C ALA A 120 -18.43 -16.24 0.14
N SER A 121 -17.18 -15.77 0.04
CA SER A 121 -16.16 -15.90 1.08
C SER A 121 -15.26 -14.66 1.16
N GLU A 122 -14.53 -14.52 2.26
CA GLU A 122 -13.49 -13.49 2.41
C GLU A 122 -12.47 -13.52 1.27
N SER A 123 -12.06 -14.72 0.83
CA SER A 123 -11.08 -14.88 -0.24
C SER A 123 -11.57 -14.34 -1.58
N THR A 124 -12.84 -14.59 -1.95
CA THR A 124 -13.40 -14.11 -3.21
C THR A 124 -13.65 -12.61 -3.17
N LEU A 125 -14.03 -12.07 -2.01
CA LEU A 125 -14.18 -10.64 -1.79
C LEU A 125 -12.85 -9.92 -1.96
N ARG A 126 -11.77 -10.44 -1.35
CA ARG A 126 -10.44 -9.82 -1.48
C ARG A 126 -9.96 -9.77 -2.93
N THR A 127 -10.15 -10.84 -3.69
CA THR A 127 -9.84 -10.84 -5.13
C THR A 127 -10.69 -9.81 -5.87
N ALA A 128 -11.97 -9.68 -5.53
CA ALA A 128 -12.84 -8.68 -6.16
C ALA A 128 -12.37 -7.24 -5.87
N ILE A 129 -11.96 -6.94 -4.63
CA ILE A 129 -11.38 -5.64 -4.24
C ILE A 129 -10.11 -5.34 -5.04
N GLU A 130 -9.20 -6.32 -5.18
CA GLU A 130 -7.95 -6.14 -5.94
C GLU A 130 -8.18 -5.92 -7.44
N THR A 131 -9.27 -6.46 -7.98
CA THR A 131 -9.63 -6.35 -9.41
C THR A 131 -10.70 -5.29 -9.68
N GLU A 132 -11.01 -4.44 -8.70
CA GLU A 132 -12.10 -3.47 -8.81
C GLU A 132 -11.84 -2.48 -9.96
N GLU A 133 -12.73 -2.49 -10.95
CA GLU A 133 -12.69 -1.56 -12.07
C GLU A 133 -13.27 -0.20 -11.68
N GLU A 134 -12.59 0.88 -12.08
CA GLU A 134 -13.04 2.26 -11.94
C GLU A 134 -14.50 2.42 -12.37
N ASP A 135 -15.28 3.15 -11.57
CA ASP A 135 -16.68 3.39 -11.83
C ASP A 135 -17.02 4.88 -11.81
N ALA A 136 -17.98 5.27 -12.64
CA ALA A 136 -18.46 6.64 -12.74
C ALA A 136 -19.49 7.01 -11.66
N ILE A 137 -19.87 6.08 -10.76
CA ILE A 137 -20.89 6.33 -9.73
C ILE A 137 -20.52 7.54 -8.87
N GLY A 138 -19.26 7.67 -8.43
CA GLY A 138 -18.80 8.84 -7.67
C GLY A 138 -19.01 10.15 -8.43
N SER A 139 -18.50 10.23 -9.66
CA SER A 139 -18.69 11.41 -10.52
C SER A 139 -20.16 11.73 -10.81
N CYS A 140 -21.01 10.71 -11.00
CA CYS A 140 -22.46 10.89 -11.17
C CYS A 140 -23.15 11.39 -9.89
N LEU A 141 -22.66 10.96 -8.72
CA LEU A 141 -23.14 11.43 -7.42
C LEU A 141 -22.66 12.86 -7.13
N GLY A 142 -21.52 13.26 -7.70
CA GLY A 142 -20.82 14.49 -7.33
C GLY A 142 -19.97 14.31 -6.08
N LEU A 143 -19.69 13.05 -5.70
CA LEU A 143 -18.90 12.69 -4.53
C LEU A 143 -17.51 12.22 -4.95
N GLU A 144 -16.52 12.55 -4.14
CA GLU A 144 -15.21 11.91 -4.20
C GLU A 144 -15.33 10.57 -3.45
N LEU A 145 -15.20 9.46 -4.19
CA LEU A 145 -15.29 8.12 -3.63
C LEU A 145 -13.90 7.50 -3.57
N THR A 146 -13.49 7.07 -2.39
CA THR A 146 -12.24 6.34 -2.19
C THR A 146 -12.52 4.85 -2.38
N PRO A 147 -11.99 4.18 -3.42
CA PRO A 147 -12.22 2.75 -3.61
C PRO A 147 -11.61 1.97 -2.45
N LEU A 148 -12.26 0.89 -2.03
CA LEU A 148 -11.80 0.09 -0.88
C LEU A 148 -10.40 -0.49 -1.14
N SER A 149 -10.06 -0.76 -2.39
CA SER A 149 -8.72 -1.18 -2.82
C SER A 149 -7.63 -0.17 -2.42
N ALA A 150 -7.93 1.14 -2.42
CA ALA A 150 -6.97 2.17 -2.02
C ALA A 150 -6.57 2.08 -0.54
N LEU A 151 -7.38 1.48 0.33
CA LEU A 151 -6.98 1.22 1.72
C LEU A 151 -5.90 0.13 1.83
N SER A 152 -5.78 -0.74 0.81
CA SER A 152 -4.76 -1.78 0.74
C SER A 152 -3.49 -1.38 -0.02
N GLU A 153 -3.53 -0.25 -0.73
CA GLU A 153 -2.41 0.28 -1.49
C GLU A 153 -1.38 0.97 -0.58
N VAL A 154 -0.55 0.15 0.07
CA VAL A 154 0.54 0.59 0.94
C VAL A 154 1.88 0.47 0.19
N PRO A 155 2.69 1.54 0.13
CA PRO A 155 4.03 1.47 -0.46
C PRO A 155 4.88 0.38 0.19
N GLU A 156 5.59 -0.41 -0.63
CA GLU A 156 6.39 -1.56 -0.15
C GLU A 156 7.34 -1.18 1.00
N VAL A 157 7.93 0.01 0.96
CA VAL A 157 8.88 0.53 1.98
C VAL A 157 8.26 0.63 3.37
N LEU A 158 6.95 0.88 3.47
CA LEU A 158 6.24 0.97 4.75
C LEU A 158 5.79 -0.40 5.27
N THR A 159 5.85 -1.45 4.45
CA THR A 159 5.34 -2.78 4.82
C THR A 159 6.29 -3.53 5.76
N SER A 160 5.72 -4.45 6.54
CA SER A 160 6.47 -5.41 7.37
C SER A 160 7.43 -6.29 6.55
N LYS A 161 7.10 -6.57 5.27
CA LYS A 161 7.96 -7.30 4.34
C LYS A 161 9.26 -6.54 4.04
N TRP A 162 9.22 -5.22 3.92
CA TRP A 162 10.43 -4.41 3.79
C TRP A 162 11.24 -4.39 5.09
N LEU A 163 10.56 -4.29 6.25
CA LEU A 163 11.20 -4.38 7.57
C LEU A 163 11.92 -5.72 7.79
N ALA A 164 11.34 -6.83 7.35
CA ALA A 164 11.95 -8.16 7.47
C ALA A 164 13.32 -8.22 6.75
N ARG A 165 13.42 -7.64 5.55
CA ARG A 165 14.70 -7.60 4.79
C ARG A 165 15.82 -6.84 5.50
N ILE A 166 15.51 -5.97 6.47
CA ILE A 166 16.50 -5.22 7.26
C ILE A 166 17.25 -6.16 8.21
N HIS A 167 16.58 -7.18 8.72
CA HIS A 167 17.20 -8.17 9.62
C HIS A 167 18.32 -8.94 8.92
N ASP A 168 18.14 -9.26 7.65
CA ASP A 168 19.12 -10.02 6.86
C ASP A 168 20.30 -9.18 6.36
N THR A 169 20.27 -7.86 6.56
CA THR A 169 21.29 -6.95 6.01
C THR A 169 22.37 -6.66 7.04
N ASN A 170 23.60 -7.10 6.77
CA ASN A 170 24.78 -6.88 7.63
C ASN A 170 25.66 -5.69 7.23
N ASP A 171 25.38 -5.07 6.08
CA ASP A 171 26.15 -3.95 5.55
C ASP A 171 25.63 -2.62 6.10
N MET A 172 26.49 -1.89 6.82
CA MET A 172 26.18 -0.58 7.41
C MET A 172 25.74 0.45 6.37
N GLN A 173 26.36 0.50 5.20
CA GLN A 173 26.00 1.48 4.17
C GLN A 173 24.61 1.18 3.59
N ARG A 174 24.28 -0.10 3.43
CA ARG A 174 22.94 -0.50 2.99
C ARG A 174 21.89 -0.20 4.06
N LEU A 175 22.22 -0.40 5.34
CA LEU A 175 21.32 -0.07 6.44
C LEU A 175 21.06 1.45 6.53
N SER A 176 22.09 2.29 6.35
CA SER A 176 21.90 3.76 6.38
C SER A 176 21.05 4.25 5.22
N VAL A 177 21.25 3.71 4.01
CA VAL A 177 20.39 4.04 2.85
C VAL A 177 18.94 3.65 3.13
N ARG A 178 18.71 2.50 3.79
CA ARG A 178 17.36 2.06 4.13
C ARG A 178 16.69 2.92 5.20
N GLU A 179 17.42 3.35 6.22
CA GLU A 179 16.93 4.32 7.21
C GLU A 179 16.45 5.60 6.51
N GLU A 180 17.26 6.15 5.60
CA GLU A 180 16.91 7.35 4.84
C GLU A 180 15.72 7.12 3.89
N GLN A 181 15.64 5.96 3.23
CA GLN A 181 14.49 5.58 2.41
C GLN A 181 13.20 5.52 3.23
N LEU A 182 13.25 4.93 4.42
CA LEU A 182 12.10 4.88 5.33
C LEU A 182 11.70 6.29 5.78
N ALA A 183 12.65 7.11 6.21
CA ALA A 183 12.39 8.48 6.66
C ALA A 183 11.70 9.30 5.56
N ARG A 184 12.22 9.24 4.32
CA ARG A 184 11.62 9.94 3.18
C ARG A 184 10.23 9.39 2.82
N ALA A 185 10.04 8.07 2.92
CA ALA A 185 8.74 7.45 2.68
C ALA A 185 7.73 7.86 3.76
N ILE A 186 8.15 7.96 5.02
CA ILE A 186 7.32 8.49 6.11
C ILE A 186 6.91 9.93 5.82
N ASP A 187 7.84 10.79 5.44
CA ASP A 187 7.53 12.21 5.21
C ASP A 187 6.64 12.43 3.99
N ARG A 188 6.77 11.59 2.95
CA ARG A 188 6.06 11.77 1.67
C ARG A 188 4.75 11.00 1.59
N GLU A 189 4.74 9.74 2.01
CA GLU A 189 3.64 8.81 1.75
C GLU A 189 2.69 8.67 2.95
N LEU A 190 3.22 8.75 4.18
CA LEU A 190 2.41 8.55 5.37
C LEU A 190 1.27 9.60 5.50
N PRO A 191 1.48 10.89 5.20
CA PRO A 191 0.39 11.86 5.21
C PRO A 191 -0.72 11.53 4.20
N ALA A 192 -0.37 10.97 3.04
CA ALA A 192 -1.36 10.57 2.05
C ALA A 192 -2.19 9.37 2.51
N LEU A 193 -1.57 8.42 3.24
CA LEU A 193 -2.29 7.31 3.88
C LEU A 193 -3.18 7.80 5.02
N GLN A 194 -2.68 8.73 5.84
CA GLN A 194 -3.46 9.33 6.92
C GLN A 194 -4.65 10.12 6.42
N GLN A 195 -4.56 10.78 5.26
CA GLN A 195 -5.68 11.50 4.65
C GLN A 195 -6.80 10.58 4.16
N ARG A 196 -6.54 9.29 3.94
CA ARG A 196 -7.58 8.29 3.61
C ARG A 196 -8.38 7.86 4.84
N LEU A 197 -8.00 8.34 6.03
CA LEU A 197 -8.62 8.05 7.31
C LEU A 197 -8.96 9.36 8.04
N PRO A 198 -10.03 9.40 8.86
CA PRO A 198 -11.04 8.35 9.00
C PRO A 198 -11.91 8.23 7.74
N VAL A 199 -12.59 7.10 7.60
CA VAL A 199 -13.70 6.97 6.64
C VAL A 199 -14.97 7.29 7.41
N ASP A 200 -15.76 8.25 6.92
CA ASP A 200 -17.01 8.66 7.57
C ASP A 200 -18.18 7.79 7.12
N HIS A 201 -18.20 7.44 5.83
CA HIS A 201 -19.28 6.67 5.21
C HIS A 201 -18.77 5.53 4.34
N PHE A 202 -19.56 4.47 4.25
CA PHE A 202 -19.27 3.34 3.36
C PHE A 202 -20.43 3.10 2.39
N LEU A 203 -20.15 3.18 1.10
CA LEU A 203 -21.09 2.90 0.01
C LEU A 203 -20.75 1.56 -0.66
N LEU A 204 -21.63 0.57 -0.48
CA LEU A 204 -21.55 -0.73 -1.16
C LEU A 204 -22.56 -0.81 -2.29
N VAL A 205 -22.08 -1.19 -3.47
CA VAL A 205 -22.88 -1.48 -4.65
C VAL A 205 -22.74 -2.96 -4.99
N LEU A 206 -23.82 -3.72 -4.78
CA LEU A 206 -23.87 -5.15 -4.95
C LEU A 206 -24.68 -5.54 -6.20
N VAL A 207 -24.01 -6.08 -7.21
CA VAL A 207 -24.66 -6.57 -8.43
C VAL A 207 -25.12 -8.02 -8.22
N GLN A 208 -26.43 -8.28 -8.29
CA GLN A 208 -26.99 -9.61 -8.01
C GLN A 208 -26.69 -10.64 -9.11
N GLY A 209 -26.37 -10.21 -10.33
CA GLY A 209 -26.04 -11.08 -11.46
C GLY A 209 -24.68 -10.80 -12.11
N LYS A 210 -24.64 -10.91 -13.44
CA LYS A 210 -23.42 -10.77 -14.23
C LYS A 210 -23.11 -9.32 -14.58
N SER A 211 -24.14 -8.50 -14.78
CA SER A 211 -23.97 -7.13 -15.24
C SER A 211 -25.00 -6.22 -14.60
N ARG A 212 -24.51 -5.06 -14.11
CA ARG A 212 -25.38 -3.99 -13.62
C ARG A 212 -26.37 -3.49 -14.66
N LEU A 213 -26.16 -3.74 -15.96
CA LEU A 213 -27.07 -3.29 -17.03
C LEU A 213 -28.35 -4.11 -17.14
N GLN A 214 -28.32 -5.36 -16.68
CA GLN A 214 -29.42 -6.32 -16.86
C GLN A 214 -29.92 -6.88 -15.53
N ASP A 215 -29.06 -6.92 -14.52
CA ASP A 215 -29.34 -7.52 -13.24
C ASP A 215 -29.62 -6.46 -12.17
N PRO A 216 -30.46 -6.77 -11.16
CA PRO A 216 -30.71 -5.88 -10.03
C PRO A 216 -29.43 -5.52 -9.28
N VAL A 217 -29.39 -4.28 -8.80
CA VAL A 217 -28.30 -3.74 -7.99
C VAL A 217 -28.84 -3.37 -6.62
N ASP A 218 -28.21 -3.92 -5.59
CA ASP A 218 -28.47 -3.61 -4.20
C ASP A 218 -27.46 -2.55 -3.75
N ILE A 219 -27.96 -1.51 -3.09
CA ILE A 219 -27.19 -0.38 -2.62
C ILE A 219 -27.31 -0.32 -1.11
N PHE A 220 -26.18 -0.14 -0.45
CA PHE A 220 -26.08 0.05 0.99
C PHE A 220 -25.18 1.24 1.29
N LEU A 221 -25.61 2.13 2.18
CA LEU A 221 -24.80 3.23 2.71
C LEU A 221 -24.78 3.13 4.22
N TRP A 222 -23.61 3.02 4.82
CA TRP A 222 -23.41 3.09 6.26
C TRP A 222 -22.80 4.43 6.65
N ASP A 223 -23.30 4.99 7.75
CA ASP A 223 -22.62 6.00 8.56
C ASP A 223 -21.73 5.24 9.55
N LEU A 224 -20.41 5.36 9.40
CA LEU A 224 -19.44 4.66 10.23
C LEU A 224 -19.25 5.32 11.59
N GLY A 225 -19.49 6.64 11.68
CA GLY A 225 -19.44 7.37 12.95
C GLY A 225 -20.53 6.93 13.93
N GLN A 226 -21.70 6.54 13.41
CA GLN A 226 -22.82 6.02 14.20
C GLN A 226 -22.97 4.49 14.15
N ASP A 227 -22.10 3.79 13.39
CA ASP A 227 -22.22 2.37 13.05
C ASP A 227 -23.64 1.98 12.59
N LYS A 228 -24.17 2.71 11.62
CA LYS A 228 -25.58 2.63 11.24
C LYS A 228 -25.80 2.54 9.74
N LEU A 229 -26.63 1.59 9.31
CA LEU A 229 -27.11 1.49 7.94
C LEU A 229 -28.15 2.57 7.65
N VAL A 230 -27.78 3.61 6.91
CA VAL A 230 -28.63 4.77 6.61
C VAL A 230 -29.43 4.61 5.32
N LEU A 231 -28.91 3.87 4.34
CA LEU A 231 -29.59 3.53 3.10
C LEU A 231 -29.46 2.04 2.80
N ARG A 232 -30.58 1.40 2.47
CA ARG A 232 -30.65 0.09 1.83
C ARG A 232 -31.73 0.11 0.76
N SER A 233 -31.34 -0.05 -0.49
CA SER A 233 -32.30 -0.06 -1.59
C SER A 233 -31.89 -1.06 -2.65
N ARG A 234 -32.90 -1.65 -3.31
CA ARG A 234 -32.72 -2.31 -4.60
C ARG A 234 -33.08 -1.35 -5.72
N THR A 235 -32.33 -1.39 -6.81
CA THR A 235 -32.65 -0.70 -8.06
C THR A 235 -32.46 -1.63 -9.24
N GLU A 236 -33.27 -1.43 -10.27
CA GLU A 236 -33.10 -2.08 -11.57
C GLU A 236 -32.56 -1.02 -12.51
N ASN A 237 -31.46 -1.34 -13.19
CA ASN A 237 -30.86 -0.40 -14.11
C ASN A 237 -31.76 -0.17 -15.32
N ARG A 238 -31.99 1.10 -15.65
CA ARG A 238 -32.78 1.52 -16.82
C ARG A 238 -31.92 1.92 -18.03
N GLY A 239 -30.60 1.72 -17.96
CA GLY A 239 -29.64 1.88 -19.05
C GLY A 239 -29.51 3.29 -19.60
N ARG A 240 -29.66 4.33 -18.76
CA ARG A 240 -29.66 5.72 -19.24
C ARG A 240 -28.26 6.33 -19.14
N LEU A 241 -27.61 6.49 -20.29
CA LEU A 241 -26.32 7.16 -20.41
C LEU A 241 -26.51 8.67 -20.24
N ILE A 242 -25.76 9.26 -19.31
CA ILE A 242 -25.66 10.71 -19.10
C ILE A 242 -24.19 11.11 -19.33
N THR A 243 -23.97 12.23 -20.00
CA THR A 243 -22.62 12.80 -20.11
C THR A 243 -22.18 13.33 -18.75
N VAL A 244 -21.12 12.75 -18.19
CA VAL A 244 -20.51 13.23 -16.95
C VAL A 244 -19.09 13.71 -17.20
N ARG A 245 -18.65 14.66 -16.39
CA ARG A 245 -17.22 14.98 -16.30
C ARG A 245 -16.59 13.91 -15.44
N SER A 246 -15.75 13.08 -16.05
CA SER A 246 -15.06 12.01 -15.36
C SER A 246 -13.85 12.63 -14.63
N GLN A 247 -13.91 12.70 -13.30
CA GLN A 247 -12.70 12.91 -12.51
C GLN A 247 -12.06 11.53 -12.34
N ILE A 248 -11.12 11.19 -13.21
CA ILE A 248 -10.41 9.91 -13.17
C ILE A 248 -9.15 10.09 -12.33
N GLY A 249 -9.13 9.48 -11.16
CA GLY A 249 -7.93 9.34 -10.32
C GLY A 249 -8.01 10.06 -8.97
N PRO A 250 -7.28 9.55 -7.95
CA PRO A 250 -7.21 10.19 -6.65
C PRO A 250 -6.32 11.45 -6.74
N LYS A 251 -6.86 12.59 -6.27
CA LYS A 251 -6.22 13.93 -6.23
C LYS A 251 -5.95 14.58 -7.59
N VAL A 252 -6.95 15.29 -8.12
CA VAL A 252 -6.69 16.33 -9.12
C VAL A 252 -7.21 17.67 -8.58
N ASP A 253 -6.28 18.62 -8.44
CA ASP A 253 -6.50 20.02 -8.08
C ASP A 253 -7.74 20.60 -8.82
N PRO A 254 -8.74 21.19 -8.13
CA PRO A 254 -9.94 21.73 -8.79
C PRO A 254 -9.61 22.85 -9.79
N ALA A 255 -8.43 23.46 -9.69
CA ALA A 255 -7.92 24.45 -10.64
C ALA A 255 -7.48 23.86 -12.00
N LYS A 256 -7.40 22.54 -12.16
CA LYS A 256 -7.05 21.85 -13.41
C LYS A 256 -8.25 21.25 -14.17
N ALA A 257 -9.49 21.52 -13.75
CA ALA A 257 -10.73 21.06 -14.38
C ALA A 257 -10.99 21.60 -15.82
N ALA A 258 -10.03 22.31 -16.43
CA ALA A 258 -10.05 22.71 -17.83
C ALA A 258 -9.33 21.66 -18.69
N GLY A 259 -9.88 20.45 -18.77
CA GLY A 259 -9.28 19.37 -19.57
C GLY A 259 -9.92 17.99 -19.43
N ASP A 260 -10.77 17.76 -18.43
CA ASP A 260 -11.34 16.43 -18.19
C ASP A 260 -12.28 15.98 -19.33
N PRO A 261 -12.13 14.74 -19.83
CA PRO A 261 -12.96 14.24 -20.90
C PRO A 261 -14.42 14.12 -20.42
N ILE A 262 -15.34 14.63 -21.23
CA ILE A 262 -16.77 14.36 -21.07
C ILE A 262 -16.98 12.92 -21.56
N VAL A 263 -17.29 12.01 -20.64
CA VAL A 263 -17.55 10.61 -20.94
C VAL A 263 -19.04 10.33 -20.77
N ALA A 264 -19.62 9.54 -21.67
CA ALA A 264 -20.97 9.01 -21.47
C ALA A 264 -20.89 7.90 -20.41
N ALA A 265 -21.50 8.13 -19.25
CA ALA A 265 -21.56 7.15 -18.17
C ALA A 265 -23.00 6.78 -17.84
N ASP A 266 -23.22 5.57 -17.36
CA ASP A 266 -24.51 5.15 -16.84
C ASP A 266 -24.68 5.65 -15.40
N CYS A 267 -25.40 6.77 -15.24
CA CYS A 267 -25.68 7.37 -13.95
C CYS A 267 -27.02 6.93 -13.35
N SER A 268 -27.68 5.90 -13.89
CA SER A 268 -28.99 5.45 -13.42
C SER A 268 -28.99 5.06 -11.93
N ILE A 269 -27.96 4.32 -11.49
CA ILE A 269 -27.76 3.91 -10.10
C ILE A 269 -27.54 5.14 -9.21
N ALA A 270 -26.67 6.06 -9.64
CA ALA A 270 -26.40 7.29 -8.92
C ALA A 270 -27.67 8.17 -8.80
N ALA A 271 -28.44 8.32 -9.87
CA ALA A 271 -29.71 9.05 -9.85
C ALA A 271 -30.72 8.40 -8.89
N HIS A 272 -30.75 7.06 -8.83
CA HIS A 272 -31.57 6.35 -7.85
C HIS A 272 -31.12 6.67 -6.42
N ILE A 273 -29.82 6.66 -6.13
CA ILE A 273 -29.27 7.04 -4.82
C ILE A 273 -29.66 8.48 -4.46
N LYS A 274 -29.50 9.45 -5.39
CA LYS A 274 -29.91 10.86 -5.16
C LYS A 274 -31.38 10.99 -4.80
N ALA A 275 -32.25 10.27 -5.52
CA ALA A 275 -33.69 10.26 -5.22
C ALA A 275 -34.00 9.69 -3.83
N GLN A 276 -33.28 8.64 -3.41
CA GLN A 276 -33.48 8.05 -2.08
C GLN A 276 -33.00 8.97 -0.95
N LEU A 277 -31.93 9.75 -1.19
CA LEU A 277 -31.37 10.70 -0.22
C LEU A 277 -32.07 12.08 -0.23
N GLY A 278 -33.21 12.20 -0.92
CA GLY A 278 -34.07 13.37 -0.88
C GLY A 278 -33.58 14.56 -1.71
N GLU A 279 -32.64 14.35 -2.64
CA GLU A 279 -32.23 15.41 -3.57
C GLU A 279 -33.13 15.46 -4.80
N PRO A 280 -33.34 16.67 -5.38
CA PRO A 280 -34.05 16.80 -6.63
C PRO A 280 -33.25 16.09 -7.72
N THR A 281 -33.66 14.87 -8.06
CA THR A 281 -33.25 14.28 -9.31
C THR A 281 -33.82 15.13 -10.42
N MET A 282 -33.04 15.39 -11.48
CA MET A 282 -33.62 15.81 -12.75
C MET A 282 -34.68 14.77 -13.08
N ASP A 283 -35.95 15.16 -12.92
CA ASP A 283 -37.09 14.27 -13.08
C ASP A 283 -37.18 13.99 -14.57
N LEU A 284 -36.46 12.96 -15.02
CA LEU A 284 -36.49 12.49 -16.40
C LEU A 284 -37.74 11.63 -16.57
N ALA A 285 -38.90 12.22 -16.23
CA ALA A 285 -40.22 11.67 -16.44
C ALA A 285 -40.34 11.25 -17.91
N THR A 286 -40.70 10.00 -18.12
CA THR A 286 -41.11 9.46 -19.40
C THR A 286 -42.26 10.31 -19.93
N ARG A 287 -42.07 10.93 -21.10
CA ARG A 287 -43.21 11.19 -21.97
C ARG A 287 -43.72 9.81 -22.40
N ASP A 288 -44.94 9.48 -21.97
CA ASP A 288 -45.74 8.39 -22.55
C ASP A 288 -45.84 8.52 -24.08
#